data_AF-A0A356UDL2-F1
#
_entry.id   AF-A0A356UDL2-F1
#
_cell.length_a   1.000
_cell.length_b   1.000
_cell.length_c   1.000
_cell.angle_alpha   90.00
_cell.angle_beta   90.00
_cell.angle_gamma   90.00
#
_symmetry.space_group_name_H-M   'P 1'
#
loop_
_entity.id
_entity.type
_entity.pdbx_description
1 polymer ?
#
loop_
_entity_poly.entity_id
_entity_poly.type
_entity_poly.pdbx_seq_one_letter_code
_entity_poly.pdbx_strand_id
1 'polypeptide(L)'
;MVDIETLSNLIEMGESTQCEFKADRGKFNDSVLFEEVVAMANSIGGVILIGVEDNGKVTGAKPRNGGPADSMKVQAAIFNNTVP
;
A
#
# COMPACT_ATOMS: atom_id res chain seq x y z
N MET A 1 4.27 -8.02 -12.24
CA MET A 1 4.34 -6.54 -12.29
C MET A 1 2.94 -6.09 -12.67
N VAL A 2 2.29 -5.24 -11.87
CA VAL A 2 0.93 -4.75 -12.17
C VAL A 2 1.05 -3.71 -13.29
N ASP A 3 0.28 -3.85 -14.36
CA ASP A 3 0.25 -2.87 -15.46
C ASP A 3 -0.69 -1.69 -15.13
N ILE A 4 -0.60 -0.64 -15.95
CA ILE A 4 -1.35 0.61 -15.73
C ILE A 4 -2.86 0.38 -15.86
N GLU A 5 -3.28 -0.52 -16.76
CA GLU A 5 -4.70 -0.82 -16.98
C GLU A 5 -5.32 -1.50 -15.75
N THR A 6 -4.62 -2.49 -15.19
CA THR A 6 -5.00 -3.16 -13.95
C THR A 6 -5.03 -2.18 -12.78
N LEU A 7 -4.05 -1.28 -12.69
CA LEU A 7 -4.02 -0.26 -11.64
C LEU A 7 -5.22 0.69 -11.71
N SER A 8 -5.55 1.19 -12.91
CA SER A 8 -6.72 2.05 -13.12
C SER A 8 -8.01 1.33 -12.76
N ASN A 9 -8.16 0.07 -13.17
CA ASN A 9 -9.34 -0.74 -12.82
C ASN A 9 -9.49 -0.91 -11.30
N LEU A 10 -8.38 -1.17 -10.58
CA LEU A 10 -8.40 -1.29 -9.12
C LEU A 10 -8.82 0.01 -8.44
N ILE A 11 -8.36 1.16 -8.96
CA ILE A 11 -8.74 2.49 -8.45
C ILE A 11 -10.23 2.76 -8.71
N GLU A 12 -10.73 2.43 -9.90
CA GLU A 12 -12.15 2.60 -10.26
C GLU A 12 -13.09 1.70 -9.46
N MET A 13 -12.66 0.47 -9.13
CA MET A 13 -13.43 -0.44 -8.28
C MET A 13 -13.55 0.05 -6.83
N GLY A 14 -12.63 0.91 -6.38
CA GLY A 14 -12.62 1.45 -5.03
C GLY A 14 -12.07 0.49 -3.97
N GLU A 15 -12.15 0.90 -2.71
CA GLU A 15 -11.73 0.09 -1.57
C GLU A 15 -12.63 -1.13 -1.37
N SER A 16 -12.00 -2.26 -1.04
CA SER A 16 -12.67 -3.52 -0.75
C SER A 16 -11.79 -4.38 0.15
N THR A 17 -12.31 -5.53 0.61
CA THR A 17 -11.52 -6.49 1.42
C THR A 17 -10.24 -6.98 0.72
N GLN A 18 -10.14 -6.83 -0.61
CA GLN A 18 -8.98 -7.24 -1.42
C GLN A 18 -8.20 -6.04 -1.99
N CYS A 19 -8.65 -4.79 -1.77
CA CYS A 19 -8.02 -3.60 -2.32
C CYS A 19 -8.11 -2.45 -1.30
N GLU A 20 -6.98 -2.03 -0.74
CA GLU A 20 -6.92 -0.97 0.27
C GLU A 20 -6.19 0.25 -0.28
N PHE A 21 -6.74 1.45 -0.08
CA PHE A 21 -6.07 2.70 -0.46
C PHE A 21 -5.47 3.36 0.77
N LYS A 22 -4.22 3.84 0.67
CA LYS A 22 -3.57 4.57 1.75
C LYS A 22 -2.96 5.87 1.23
N ALA A 23 -3.46 6.99 1.75
CA ALA A 23 -2.94 8.31 1.45
C ALA A 23 -1.59 8.58 2.16
N ASP A 24 -0.62 9.15 1.45
CA ASP A 24 0.68 9.52 2.04
C ASP A 24 0.78 11.04 2.30
N ARG A 25 -0.09 11.52 3.20
CA ARG A 25 -0.25 12.95 3.52
C ARG A 25 0.74 13.50 4.54
N GLY A 26 1.72 12.74 5.06
CA GLY A 26 2.74 13.32 5.95
C GLY A 26 3.40 12.40 6.97
N LYS A 27 3.91 11.24 6.54
CA LYS A 27 4.36 10.08 7.35
C LYS A 27 3.22 9.11 7.57
N PHE A 28 2.89 8.37 6.53
CA PHE A 28 2.18 7.12 6.69
C PHE A 28 2.94 6.24 7.70
N ASN A 29 2.26 5.80 8.77
CA ASN A 29 2.90 5.04 9.83
C ASN A 29 3.18 3.62 9.35
N ASP A 30 4.43 3.18 9.47
CA ASP A 30 4.88 1.86 9.03
C ASP A 30 4.15 0.74 9.76
N SER A 31 3.77 0.94 11.03
CA SER A 31 3.01 -0.06 11.77
C SER A 31 1.63 -0.32 11.15
N VAL A 32 0.96 0.72 10.65
CA VAL A 32 -0.35 0.58 9.99
C VAL A 32 -0.21 -0.19 8.69
N LEU A 33 0.90 -0.02 7.95
CA LEU A 33 1.15 -0.84 6.78
C LEU A 33 1.31 -2.31 7.15
N PHE A 34 2.05 -2.61 8.23
CA PHE A 34 2.32 -3.98 8.63
C PHE A 34 1.06 -4.68 9.10
N GLU A 35 0.23 -4.01 9.89
CA GLU A 35 -1.08 -4.50 10.31
C GLU A 35 -1.96 -4.84 9.10
N GLU A 36 -2.03 -3.95 8.11
CA GLU A 36 -2.85 -4.18 6.92
C GLU A 36 -2.31 -5.33 6.06
N VAL A 37 -0.99 -5.43 5.91
CA VAL A 37 -0.36 -6.54 5.20
C VAL A 37 -0.66 -7.87 5.91
N VAL A 38 -0.57 -7.91 7.24
CA VAL A 38 -0.89 -9.11 8.04
C VAL A 38 -2.37 -9.45 7.93
N ALA A 39 -3.26 -8.45 7.98
CA ALA A 39 -4.70 -8.65 7.84
C ALA A 39 -5.06 -9.21 6.45
N MET A 40 -4.43 -8.70 5.39
CA MET A 40 -4.62 -9.25 4.04
C MET A 40 -4.04 -10.66 3.91
N ALA A 41 -2.84 -10.90 4.44
CA ALA A 41 -2.20 -12.22 4.39
C ALA A 41 -3.02 -13.29 5.13
N ASN A 42 -3.69 -12.91 6.22
CA ASN A 42 -4.56 -13.79 7.01
C ASN A 42 -5.98 -13.96 6.43
N SER A 43 -6.30 -13.28 5.32
CA SER A 43 -7.62 -13.35 4.68
C SER A 43 -7.52 -13.98 3.28
N ILE A 44 -8.11 -13.36 2.27
CA ILE A 44 -8.08 -13.85 0.88
C ILE A 44 -6.81 -13.34 0.16
N GLY A 45 -6.05 -12.45 0.79
CA GLY A 45 -5.01 -11.65 0.15
C GLY A 45 -5.60 -10.42 -0.53
N GLY A 46 -4.73 -9.62 -1.16
CA GLY A 46 -5.16 -8.39 -1.81
C GLY A 46 -4.01 -7.50 -2.27
N VAL A 47 -4.38 -6.26 -2.59
CA VAL A 47 -3.49 -5.21 -3.06
C VAL A 47 -3.63 -3.98 -2.15
N ILE A 48 -2.51 -3.41 -1.73
CA ILE A 48 -2.47 -2.11 -1.04
C ILE A 48 -1.91 -1.08 -2.01
N LEU A 49 -2.69 -0.03 -2.30
CA LEU A 49 -2.25 1.10 -3.12
C LEU A 49 -1.80 2.25 -2.21
N ILE A 50 -0.49 2.49 -2.18
CA ILE A 50 0.11 3.59 -1.41
C ILE A 50 0.18 4.85 -2.28
N GLY A 51 -0.27 5.98 -1.74
CA GLY A 51 -0.37 7.24 -2.46
C GLY A 51 -1.66 7.38 -3.27
N VAL A 52 -2.69 6.63 -2.89
CA VAL A 52 -4.06 6.79 -3.40
C VAL A 52 -4.93 7.23 -2.23
N GLU A 53 -5.69 8.29 -2.44
CA GLU A 53 -6.66 8.79 -1.47
C GLU A 53 -7.92 7.92 -1.49
N ASP A 54 -8.69 7.90 -0.40
CA ASP A 54 -9.93 7.12 -0.25
C ASP A 54 -10.97 7.40 -1.36
N ASN A 55 -10.86 8.55 -2.05
CA ASN A 55 -11.69 8.91 -3.19
C ASN A 55 -11.12 8.46 -4.56
N GLY A 56 -10.12 7.59 -4.57
CA GLY A 56 -9.44 7.09 -5.76
C GLY A 56 -8.43 8.08 -6.38
N LYS A 57 -8.24 9.27 -5.80
CA LYS A 57 -7.28 10.24 -6.34
C LYS A 57 -5.85 9.78 -6.09
N VAL A 58 -5.07 9.62 -7.15
CA VAL A 58 -3.63 9.34 -7.04
C VAL A 58 -2.88 10.61 -6.61
N THR A 59 -2.27 10.59 -5.44
CA THR A 59 -1.43 11.69 -4.89
C THR A 59 0.05 11.31 -4.82
N GLY A 60 0.38 10.03 -4.99
CA GLY A 60 1.74 9.51 -5.01
C GLY A 60 2.29 9.20 -3.62
N ALA A 61 3.27 8.29 -3.56
CA ALA A 61 3.95 7.93 -2.33
C ALA A 61 5.16 8.84 -2.11
N LYS A 62 5.26 9.44 -0.92
CA LYS A 62 6.42 10.20 -0.50
C LYS A 62 7.51 9.27 0.04
N PRO A 63 8.75 9.76 0.08
CA PRO A 63 9.84 8.98 0.63
C PRO A 63 9.75 8.89 2.14
N ARG A 64 9.78 7.67 2.68
CA ARG A 64 9.75 7.42 4.13
C ARG A 64 11.00 7.92 4.86
N ASN A 65 12.17 7.92 4.22
CA ASN A 65 13.47 8.25 4.82
C ASN A 65 14.26 9.33 4.06
N GLY A 66 13.57 10.32 3.46
CA GLY A 66 14.23 11.46 2.78
C GLY A 66 14.92 11.16 1.44
N GLY A 67 14.80 9.94 0.92
CA GLY A 67 15.25 9.51 -0.43
C GLY A 67 14.13 9.60 -1.47
N PRO A 68 14.06 8.75 -2.51
CA PRO A 68 12.82 8.43 -3.23
C PRO A 68 12.04 7.32 -2.51
N ALA A 69 10.76 7.13 -2.84
CA ALA A 69 9.99 5.96 -2.40
C ALA A 69 10.65 4.69 -2.98
N ASP A 70 11.06 3.78 -2.09
CA ASP A 70 11.87 2.61 -2.43
C ASP A 70 11.11 1.33 -2.03
N SER A 71 10.68 0.58 -3.04
CA SER A 71 9.89 -0.64 -2.85
C SER A 71 10.67 -1.74 -2.14
N MET A 72 11.99 -1.83 -2.33
CA MET A 72 12.81 -2.83 -1.65
C MET A 72 12.89 -2.56 -0.15
N LYS A 73 12.97 -1.29 0.24
CA LYS A 73 12.96 -0.92 1.67
C LYS A 73 11.61 -1.24 2.31
N VAL A 74 10.51 -0.99 1.60
CA VAL A 74 9.17 -1.35 2.10
C VAL A 74 9.05 -2.87 2.26
N GLN A 75 9.52 -3.64 1.28
CA GLN A 75 9.52 -5.11 1.37
C GLN A 75 10.35 -5.61 2.56
N ALA A 76 11.57 -5.10 2.74
CA ALA A 76 12.42 -5.46 3.86
C ALA A 76 11.80 -5.07 5.21
N ALA A 77 11.15 -3.90 5.28
CA ALA A 77 10.47 -3.44 6.48
C ALA A 77 9.29 -4.35 6.85
N ILE A 78 8.46 -4.75 5.88
CA ILE A 78 7.38 -5.72 6.09
C ILE A 78 7.98 -7.02 6.62
N PHE A 79 8.95 -7.61 5.90
CA PHE A 79 9.56 -8.89 6.29
C PHE A 79 10.13 -8.87 7.72
N ASN A 80 10.80 -7.79 8.12
CA ASN A 80 11.41 -7.68 9.45
C ASN A 80 10.40 -7.43 10.58
N ASN A 81 9.19 -6.97 10.27
CA ASN A 81 8.19 -6.57 11.27
C ASN A 81 6.92 -7.44 11.24
N THR A 82 6.85 -8.46 10.38
CA THR A 82 5.77 -9.44 10.33
C THR A 82 6.29 -10.84 10.58
N VAL A 83 5.51 -11.69 11.23
CA VAL A 83 5.85 -13.10 11.48
C VAL A 83 4.95 -13.99 10.61
N PRO A 84 5.48 -15.05 9.97
CA PRO A 84 4.69 -16.01 9.20
C PRO A 84 3.67 -16.79 10.02
#